data_AF-A0A250XGY5-F1
#
_entry.id   AF-A0A250XGY5-F1
#
_cell.length_a   1.000
_cell.length_b   1.000
_cell.length_c   1.000
_cell.angle_alpha   90.00
_cell.angle_beta   90.00
_cell.angle_gamma   90.00
#
_symmetry.space_group_name_H-M   'P 1'
#
loop_
_entity.id
_entity.type
_entity.pdbx_description
1 polymer ?
#
loop_
_entity_poly.entity_id
_entity_poly.type
_entity_poly.pdbx_seq_one_letter_code
_entity_poly.pdbx_strand_id
1 'polypeptide(L)'
;MISPPITDVFISAVTTPRTTPFNRFALQTITGLAVDTSLPFVQLINSGISAVAVLLSFAFLHSYHTISPKAVFREAMKQLSSSAAVQEVLGAPIVGSPVMLTSVWEGGFYFRDMRLRHRSPRVLMAFEVEGPQRKGLVKLEAKKRKGCHVFKLLAFELRNNHQSKSGSSMVGAVARVFLHGSESVHDKGSGSVLNSMSQPYLETLELDRKFEADDDDDKVKEKLSIIRTAVVGGVIQSAPSSAVQQAASGCAELLKPEKSPSGYTVLVSILTPTS
;
A
#
# COMPACT_ATOMS: atom_id res chain seq x y z
N MET A 1 -43.12 -64.41 -42.00
CA MET A 1 -41.74 -63.98 -41.64
C MET A 1 -41.53 -62.64 -42.33
N ILE A 2 -41.47 -61.47 -41.70
CA ILE A 2 -40.91 -61.05 -40.41
C ILE A 2 -41.70 -59.81 -39.93
N SER A 3 -42.07 -59.77 -38.65
CA SER A 3 -42.58 -58.57 -37.97
C SER A 3 -41.37 -57.73 -37.49
N PRO A 4 -41.47 -56.40 -37.40
CA PRO A 4 -40.48 -55.62 -36.65
C PRO A 4 -40.79 -55.69 -35.14
N PRO A 5 -39.78 -55.82 -34.26
CA PRO A 5 -39.99 -55.61 -32.84
C PRO A 5 -39.89 -54.12 -32.50
N ILE A 6 -40.97 -53.61 -31.94
CA ILE A 6 -41.00 -52.46 -31.03
C ILE A 6 -40.40 -52.95 -29.70
N THR A 7 -39.40 -52.26 -29.17
CA THR A 7 -38.99 -52.43 -27.76
C THR A 7 -38.70 -51.07 -27.13
N ASP A 8 -39.75 -50.52 -26.56
CA ASP A 8 -39.88 -49.87 -25.25
C ASP A 8 -38.67 -49.18 -24.61
N VAL A 9 -38.81 -47.85 -24.52
CA VAL A 9 -38.07 -46.97 -23.62
C VAL A 9 -38.69 -47.07 -22.23
N PHE A 10 -38.05 -47.80 -21.32
CA PHE A 10 -38.40 -47.82 -19.90
C PHE A 10 -37.89 -46.53 -19.21
N ILE A 11 -38.79 -45.59 -18.92
CA ILE A 11 -38.52 -44.44 -18.05
C ILE A 11 -38.96 -44.83 -16.63
N SER A 12 -38.03 -45.32 -15.82
CA SER A 12 -38.25 -45.45 -14.37
C SER A 12 -37.96 -44.10 -13.68
N ALA A 13 -39.03 -43.39 -13.32
CA ALA A 13 -38.96 -42.24 -12.44
C ALA A 13 -38.74 -42.72 -11.00
N VAL A 14 -37.50 -42.71 -10.53
CA VAL A 14 -37.17 -42.88 -9.10
C VAL A 14 -37.28 -41.51 -8.40
N THR A 15 -38.36 -41.37 -7.64
CA THR A 15 -38.59 -40.27 -6.70
C THR A 15 -37.49 -40.26 -5.62
N THR A 16 -36.85 -39.11 -5.42
CA THR A 16 -35.81 -38.89 -4.41
C THR A 16 -36.40 -38.36 -3.10
N PRO A 17 -35.81 -38.63 -1.93
CA PRO A 17 -35.92 -37.74 -0.77
C PRO A 17 -34.69 -36.83 -0.65
N ARG A 18 -34.94 -35.54 -0.91
CA ARG A 18 -34.47 -34.35 -0.18
C ARG A 18 -33.13 -34.43 0.57
N THR A 19 -32.01 -34.12 -0.09
CA THR A 19 -30.79 -33.61 0.59
C THR A 19 -30.07 -32.54 -0.27
N THR A 20 -29.67 -31.46 0.42
CA THR A 20 -28.84 -30.26 0.11
C THR A 20 -28.42 -29.87 -1.33
N PRO A 21 -28.45 -28.57 -1.69
CA PRO A 21 -28.28 -28.07 -3.07
C PRO A 21 -26.84 -28.08 -3.63
N PHE A 22 -25.81 -28.38 -2.82
CA PHE A 22 -24.42 -28.29 -3.28
C PHE A 22 -23.95 -29.49 -4.13
N ASN A 23 -24.64 -30.64 -4.05
CA ASN A 23 -24.28 -31.85 -4.79
C ASN A 23 -24.95 -31.99 -6.17
N ARG A 24 -25.90 -31.10 -6.53
CA ARG A 24 -26.60 -31.20 -7.82
C ARG A 24 -25.76 -30.75 -9.03
N PHE A 25 -24.78 -29.87 -8.84
CA PHE A 25 -23.89 -29.47 -9.94
C PHE A 25 -22.78 -30.48 -10.25
N ALA A 26 -22.44 -31.37 -9.32
CA ALA A 26 -21.39 -32.37 -9.51
C ALA A 26 -21.92 -33.69 -10.09
N LEU A 27 -23.21 -34.00 -9.93
CA LEU A 27 -23.78 -35.29 -10.32
C LEU A 27 -24.64 -35.28 -11.59
N GLN A 28 -24.94 -34.12 -12.17
CA GLN A 28 -25.70 -34.05 -13.44
C GLN A 28 -24.83 -33.94 -14.70
N THR A 29 -23.51 -33.81 -14.57
CA THR A 29 -22.58 -33.77 -15.71
C THR A 29 -22.09 -35.15 -16.16
N ILE A 30 -22.57 -36.23 -15.54
CA ILE A 30 -22.18 -37.63 -15.86
C ILE A 30 -23.28 -38.35 -16.67
N THR A 31 -24.25 -37.65 -17.24
CA THR A 31 -25.04 -38.23 -18.34
C THR A 31 -24.24 -38.10 -19.63
N GLY A 32 -23.55 -39.17 -19.98
CA GLY A 32 -22.76 -39.29 -21.20
C GLY A 32 -23.61 -39.01 -22.44
N LEU A 33 -23.48 -37.80 -22.97
CA LEU A 33 -23.62 -37.57 -24.40
C LEU A 33 -22.42 -38.27 -25.04
N ALA A 34 -22.60 -39.54 -25.38
CA ALA A 34 -21.71 -40.27 -26.26
C ALA A 34 -21.84 -39.66 -27.67
N VAL A 35 -21.21 -38.50 -27.86
CA VAL A 35 -21.00 -37.91 -29.17
C VAL A 35 -19.99 -38.80 -29.87
N ASP A 36 -20.36 -39.28 -31.05
CA ASP A 36 -19.52 -40.16 -31.88
C ASP A 36 -18.17 -39.49 -32.16
N THR A 37 -17.11 -39.94 -31.46
CA THR A 37 -15.76 -39.35 -31.49
C THR A 37 -14.97 -39.77 -32.73
N SER A 38 -15.60 -40.39 -33.72
CA SER A 38 -14.95 -40.90 -34.92
C SER A 38 -14.51 -39.81 -35.91
N LEU A 39 -15.09 -38.61 -35.83
CA LEU A 39 -14.69 -37.47 -36.67
C LEU A 39 -13.52 -36.67 -36.06
N PRO A 40 -12.42 -36.42 -36.81
CA PRO A 40 -11.24 -35.74 -36.28
C PRO A 40 -11.52 -34.30 -35.82
N PHE A 41 -12.51 -33.65 -36.44
CA PHE A 41 -12.95 -32.30 -36.06
C PHE A 41 -13.62 -32.25 -34.67
N VAL A 42 -14.38 -33.29 -34.31
CA VAL A 42 -15.05 -33.37 -32.99
C VAL A 42 -14.01 -33.60 -31.88
N GLN A 43 -12.96 -34.38 -32.14
CA GLN A 43 -11.86 -34.59 -31.20
C GLN A 43 -11.07 -33.30 -30.93
N LEU A 44 -10.82 -32.49 -31.97
CA LEU A 44 -10.13 -31.21 -31.84
C LEU A 44 -10.96 -30.22 -30.99
N ILE A 45 -12.27 -30.17 -31.18
CA ILE A 45 -13.14 -29.28 -30.40
C ILE A 45 -13.22 -29.71 -28.93
N ASN A 46 -13.42 -31.00 -28.66
CA ASN A 46 -13.53 -31.51 -27.29
C ASN A 46 -12.22 -31.35 -26.50
N SER A 47 -11.07 -31.57 -27.14
CA SER A 47 -9.77 -31.31 -26.51
C SER A 47 -9.55 -29.81 -26.27
N GLY A 48 -9.99 -28.95 -27.19
CA GLY A 48 -9.98 -27.49 -27.01
C GLY A 48 -10.81 -27.01 -25.83
N ILE A 49 -12.04 -27.50 -25.67
CA ILE A 49 -12.92 -27.13 -24.55
C ILE A 49 -12.34 -27.62 -23.22
N SER A 50 -11.82 -28.84 -23.18
CA SER A 50 -11.19 -29.39 -21.97
C SER A 50 -9.97 -28.56 -21.55
N ALA A 51 -9.10 -28.19 -22.49
CA ALA A 51 -7.93 -27.36 -22.22
C ALA A 51 -8.35 -25.99 -21.65
N VAL A 52 -9.34 -25.34 -22.26
CA VAL A 52 -9.87 -24.04 -21.79
C VAL A 52 -10.49 -24.16 -20.40
N ALA A 53 -11.23 -25.23 -20.12
CA ALA A 53 -11.83 -25.47 -18.80
C ALA A 53 -10.77 -25.65 -17.70
N VAL A 54 -9.69 -26.38 -17.98
CA VAL A 54 -8.57 -26.55 -17.05
C VAL A 54 -7.87 -25.22 -16.79
N LEU A 55 -7.59 -24.43 -17.83
CA LEU A 55 -6.96 -23.12 -17.71
C LEU A 55 -7.82 -22.14 -16.90
N LEU A 56 -9.12 -22.07 -17.16
CA LEU A 56 -10.07 -21.25 -16.41
C LEU A 56 -10.15 -21.69 -14.94
N SER A 57 -10.22 -22.99 -14.69
CA SER A 57 -10.28 -23.54 -13.33
C SER A 57 -9.00 -23.22 -12.56
N PHE A 58 -7.84 -23.36 -13.19
CA PHE A 58 -6.55 -23.01 -12.59
C PHE A 58 -6.45 -21.52 -12.32
N ALA A 59 -6.80 -20.67 -13.29
CA ALA A 59 -6.80 -19.22 -13.13
C ALA A 59 -7.74 -18.75 -12.01
N PHE A 60 -8.94 -19.35 -11.90
CA PHE A 60 -9.89 -19.08 -10.83
C PHE A 60 -9.36 -19.52 -9.46
N LEU A 61 -8.78 -20.72 -9.38
CA LEU A 61 -8.20 -21.23 -8.14
C LEU A 61 -7.01 -20.39 -7.69
N HIS A 62 -6.13 -20.01 -8.62
CA HIS A 62 -4.99 -19.13 -8.37
C HIS A 62 -5.46 -17.75 -7.89
N SER A 63 -6.44 -17.14 -8.58
CA SER A 63 -7.09 -15.90 -8.15
C SER A 63 -7.65 -15.99 -6.73
N TYR A 64 -8.29 -17.11 -6.37
CA TYR A 64 -8.89 -17.28 -5.06
C TYR A 64 -7.86 -17.45 -3.94
N HIS A 65 -6.75 -18.13 -4.22
CA HIS A 65 -5.72 -18.44 -3.22
C HIS A 65 -4.64 -17.35 -3.12
N THR A 66 -4.27 -16.70 -4.22
CA THR A 66 -3.17 -15.72 -4.23
C THR A 66 -3.60 -14.40 -3.62
N ILE A 67 -2.87 -13.89 -2.63
CA ILE A 67 -3.14 -12.60 -1.98
C ILE A 67 -2.39 -11.48 -2.71
N SER A 68 -3.08 -10.41 -3.08
CA SER A 68 -2.46 -9.27 -3.77
C SER A 68 -2.20 -8.12 -2.79
N PRO A 69 -0.94 -7.74 -2.53
CA PRO A 69 -0.60 -6.66 -1.60
C PRO A 69 -1.25 -5.32 -1.98
N LYS A 70 -1.33 -5.02 -3.29
CA LYS A 70 -1.96 -3.80 -3.81
C LYS A 70 -3.46 -3.71 -3.46
N ALA A 71 -4.18 -4.84 -3.47
CA ALA A 71 -5.60 -4.83 -3.10
C ALA A 71 -5.78 -4.63 -1.59
N VAL A 72 -4.90 -5.24 -0.78
CA VAL A 72 -4.88 -5.03 0.68
C VAL A 72 -4.58 -3.57 1.01
N PHE A 73 -3.59 -2.97 0.34
CA PHE A 73 -3.23 -1.56 0.51
C PHE A 73 -4.40 -0.62 0.19
N ARG A 74 -5.07 -0.82 -0.95
CA ARG A 74 -6.23 0.01 -1.34
C ARG A 74 -7.36 -0.08 -0.33
N GLU A 75 -7.66 -1.29 0.16
CA GLU A 75 -8.70 -1.49 1.17
C GLU A 75 -8.30 -0.88 2.52
N ALA A 76 -7.04 -0.98 2.91
CA ALA A 76 -6.51 -0.36 4.12
C ALA A 76 -6.60 1.17 4.05
N MET A 77 -6.19 1.77 2.92
CA MET A 77 -6.32 3.21 2.69
C MET A 77 -7.77 3.67 2.72
N LYS A 78 -8.69 2.90 2.14
CA LYS A 78 -10.13 3.20 2.23
C LYS A 78 -10.63 3.22 3.67
N GLN A 79 -10.17 2.29 4.51
CA GLN A 79 -10.54 2.26 5.93
C GLN A 79 -9.89 3.40 6.74
N LEU A 80 -8.63 3.72 6.48
CA LEU A 80 -7.92 4.84 7.11
C LEU A 80 -8.59 6.16 6.78
N SER A 81 -8.89 6.39 5.50
CA SER A 81 -9.59 7.59 5.04
C SER A 81 -11.05 7.66 5.47
N SER A 82 -11.65 6.58 5.97
CA SER A 82 -13.02 6.60 6.50
C SER A 82 -13.06 6.78 8.02
N SER A 83 -11.93 6.66 8.72
CA SER A 83 -11.89 6.70 10.18
C SER A 83 -11.67 8.12 10.71
N ALA A 84 -12.60 8.60 11.54
CA ALA A 84 -12.51 9.90 12.19
C ALA A 84 -11.26 10.02 13.07
N ALA A 85 -10.94 9.00 13.87
CA ALA A 85 -9.78 9.02 14.76
C ALA A 85 -8.44 9.22 14.03
N VAL A 86 -8.35 8.71 12.81
CA VAL A 86 -7.15 8.83 11.96
C VAL A 86 -7.13 10.22 11.30
N GLN A 87 -8.28 10.70 10.83
CA GLN A 87 -8.40 12.02 10.22
C GLN A 87 -8.19 13.18 11.21
N GLU A 88 -8.63 13.04 12.45
CA GLU A 88 -8.41 14.04 13.51
C GLU A 88 -6.93 14.27 13.78
N VAL A 89 -6.13 13.22 13.64
CA VAL A 89 -4.71 13.24 13.93
C VAL A 89 -3.86 13.68 12.74
N LEU A 90 -4.15 13.14 11.56
CA LEU A 90 -3.36 13.40 10.34
C LEU A 90 -3.84 14.65 9.59
N GLY A 91 -5.12 14.99 9.72
CA GLY A 91 -5.85 15.86 8.80
C GLY A 91 -6.23 15.13 7.50
N ALA A 92 -7.15 15.72 6.74
CA ALA A 92 -7.49 15.28 5.38
C ALA A 92 -6.94 16.29 4.36
N PRO A 93 -6.49 15.88 3.17
CA PRO A 93 -6.48 14.51 2.62
C PRO A 93 -5.33 13.64 3.15
N ILE A 94 -5.56 12.33 3.17
CA ILE A 94 -4.57 11.33 3.59
C ILE A 94 -3.91 10.73 2.34
N VAL A 95 -2.60 10.87 2.24
CA VAL A 95 -1.79 10.36 1.12
C VAL A 95 -0.89 9.23 1.63
N GLY A 96 -0.93 8.09 0.94
CA GLY A 96 -0.03 6.97 1.22
C GLY A 96 1.33 7.15 0.55
N SER A 97 2.41 6.72 1.21
CA SER A 97 3.75 6.71 0.61
C SER A 97 3.83 5.72 -0.57
N PRO A 98 4.61 6.02 -1.63
CA PRO A 98 4.89 5.08 -2.71
C PRO A 98 5.75 3.89 -2.24
N VAL A 99 6.53 4.06 -1.18
CA VAL A 99 7.41 3.01 -0.64
C VAL A 99 6.68 2.27 0.47
N MET A 100 6.51 0.96 0.30
CA MET A 100 5.86 0.09 1.29
C MET A 100 6.70 -1.15 1.53
N LEU A 101 6.76 -1.57 2.78
CA LEU A 101 7.39 -2.81 3.16
C LEU A 101 6.34 -3.91 3.20
N THR A 102 6.50 -4.93 2.36
CA THR A 102 5.55 -6.03 2.24
C THR A 102 6.26 -7.35 2.48
N SER A 103 5.77 -8.13 3.44
CA SER A 103 6.09 -9.55 3.52
C SER A 103 4.84 -10.39 3.25
N VAL A 104 4.93 -11.23 2.23
CA VAL A 104 3.86 -12.14 1.83
C VAL A 104 4.20 -13.52 2.36
N TRP A 105 3.28 -14.08 3.15
CA TRP A 105 3.33 -15.46 3.56
C TRP A 105 2.38 -16.24 2.68
N GLU A 106 2.95 -16.98 1.74
CA GLU A 106 2.19 -17.88 0.88
C GLU A 106 1.44 -18.91 1.75
N GLY A 107 0.18 -19.12 1.39
CA GLY A 107 -0.65 -20.16 1.97
C GLY A 107 -0.30 -21.50 1.36
N GLY A 108 -0.79 -22.58 1.95
CA GLY A 108 -0.56 -23.91 1.39
C GLY A 108 -1.21 -25.02 2.18
N PHE A 109 -1.20 -26.20 1.56
CA PHE A 109 -1.51 -27.44 2.24
C PHE A 109 -0.25 -27.98 2.88
N TYR A 110 -0.34 -28.30 4.16
CA TYR A 110 0.76 -28.89 4.92
C TYR A 110 0.24 -30.11 5.65
N PHE A 111 1.01 -31.19 5.60
CA PHE A 111 0.76 -32.38 6.39
C PHE A 111 1.41 -32.18 7.76
N ARG A 112 0.60 -32.24 8.81
CA ARG A 112 1.10 -32.28 10.19
C ARG A 112 0.33 -33.37 10.93
N ASP A 113 1.05 -34.30 11.53
CA ASP A 113 0.48 -35.43 12.29
C ASP A 113 -0.51 -36.26 11.46
N MET A 114 -0.14 -36.58 10.21
CA MET A 114 -0.99 -37.26 9.20
C MET A 114 -2.33 -36.55 8.89
N ARG A 115 -2.52 -35.31 9.38
CA ARG A 115 -3.69 -34.48 9.07
C ARG A 115 -3.30 -33.43 8.06
N LEU A 116 -3.99 -33.43 6.93
CA LEU A 116 -3.90 -32.36 5.94
C LEU A 116 -4.49 -31.09 6.53
N ARG A 117 -3.64 -30.08 6.78
CA ARG A 117 -4.07 -28.76 7.24
C ARG A 117 -3.86 -27.75 6.13
N HIS A 118 -4.78 -26.78 6.05
CA HIS A 118 -4.70 -25.68 5.11
C HIS A 118 -4.33 -24.38 5.84
N ARG A 119 -3.21 -23.77 5.45
CA ARG A 119 -2.78 -22.45 5.94
C ARG A 119 -3.22 -21.43 4.91
N SER A 120 -4.12 -20.53 5.29
CA SER A 120 -4.49 -19.45 4.38
C SER A 120 -3.37 -18.41 4.29
N PRO A 121 -3.15 -17.82 3.11
CA PRO A 121 -2.12 -16.81 2.89
C PRO A 121 -2.37 -15.57 3.73
N ARG A 122 -1.27 -14.90 4.10
CA ARG A 122 -1.30 -13.67 4.89
C ARG A 122 -0.31 -12.67 4.34
N VAL A 123 -0.62 -11.40 4.48
CA VAL A 123 0.28 -10.29 4.15
C VAL A 123 0.47 -9.47 5.39
N LEU A 124 1.72 -9.19 5.70
CA LEU A 124 2.13 -8.23 6.71
C LEU A 124 2.71 -7.05 5.94
N MET A 125 2.20 -5.86 6.18
CA MET A 125 2.62 -4.66 5.47
C MET A 125 2.82 -3.52 6.45
N ALA A 126 3.86 -2.72 6.20
CA ALA A 126 4.10 -1.47 6.87
C ALA A 126 4.36 -0.37 5.82
N PHE A 127 3.75 0.79 5.99
CA PHE A 127 3.95 1.93 5.11
C PHE A 127 3.71 3.24 5.82
N GLU A 128 4.36 4.30 5.37
CA GLU A 128 4.08 5.64 5.85
C GLU A 128 2.84 6.25 5.22
N VAL A 129 2.15 7.04 6.03
CA VAL A 129 1.00 7.84 5.64
C VAL A 129 1.25 9.28 6.02
N GLU A 130 0.98 10.17 5.09
CA GLU A 130 1.16 11.61 5.22
C GLU A 130 -0.19 12.31 5.16
N GLY A 131 -0.44 13.16 6.15
CA GLY A 131 -1.52 14.13 6.14
C GLY A 131 -0.95 15.54 6.26
N PRO A 132 -1.80 16.56 6.08
CA PRO A 132 -1.36 17.96 6.15
C PRO A 132 -0.79 18.36 7.52
N GLN A 133 -1.20 17.70 8.60
CA GLN A 133 -0.74 18.04 9.94
C GLN A 133 0.45 17.20 10.40
N ARG A 134 0.41 15.89 10.13
CA ARG A 134 1.37 14.93 10.69
C ARG A 134 1.65 13.79 9.71
N LYS A 135 2.75 13.09 9.96
CA LYS A 135 3.09 11.81 9.32
C LYS A 135 2.92 10.68 10.34
N GLY A 136 2.60 9.50 9.85
CA GLY A 136 2.51 8.30 10.69
C GLY A 136 2.86 7.03 9.94
N LEU A 137 3.03 5.96 10.70
CA LEU A 137 3.34 4.63 10.21
C LEU A 137 2.11 3.75 10.38
N VAL A 138 1.67 3.11 9.29
CA VAL A 138 0.62 2.10 9.34
C VAL A 138 1.27 0.73 9.38
N LYS A 139 0.82 -0.11 10.33
CA LYS A 139 1.18 -1.52 10.44
C LYS A 139 -0.09 -2.35 10.26
N LEU A 140 -0.07 -3.30 9.33
CA LEU A 140 -1.22 -4.16 9.08
C LEU A 140 -0.86 -5.63 8.89
N GLU A 141 -1.76 -6.50 9.33
CA GLU A 141 -1.81 -7.92 8.99
C GLU A 141 -3.18 -8.20 8.35
N ALA A 142 -3.16 -8.69 7.11
CA ALA A 142 -4.34 -9.17 6.41
C ALA A 142 -4.23 -10.67 6.12
N LYS A 143 -5.35 -11.37 6.21
CA LYS A 143 -5.48 -12.78 5.84
C LYS A 143 -6.50 -12.94 4.73
N LYS A 144 -6.18 -13.75 3.71
CA LYS A 144 -7.17 -14.08 2.68
C LYS A 144 -8.10 -15.19 3.19
N ARG A 145 -9.42 -14.93 3.15
CA ARG A 145 -10.47 -15.88 3.51
C ARG A 145 -11.59 -15.81 2.48
N LYS A 146 -11.88 -16.95 1.86
CA LYS A 146 -12.95 -17.10 0.88
C LYS A 146 -12.96 -16.05 -0.25
N GLY A 147 -11.79 -15.64 -0.75
CA GLY A 147 -11.66 -14.58 -1.76
C GLY A 147 -11.64 -13.15 -1.20
N CYS A 148 -12.03 -12.94 0.07
CA CYS A 148 -12.00 -11.63 0.73
C CYS A 148 -10.73 -11.43 1.57
N HIS A 149 -10.32 -10.17 1.75
CA HIS A 149 -9.25 -9.79 2.67
C HIS A 149 -9.85 -9.46 4.04
N VAL A 150 -9.40 -10.17 5.07
CA VAL A 150 -9.81 -9.94 6.45
C VAL A 150 -8.63 -9.37 7.22
N PHE A 151 -8.77 -8.15 7.73
CA PHE A 151 -7.76 -7.51 8.57
C PHE A 151 -7.79 -8.12 9.97
N LYS A 152 -6.62 -8.57 10.41
CA LYS A 152 -6.40 -9.04 11.78
C LYS A 152 -5.84 -7.94 12.66
N LEU A 153 -4.98 -7.11 12.07
CA LEU A 153 -4.39 -5.95 12.69
C LEU A 153 -4.38 -4.84 11.64
N LEU A 154 -4.87 -3.67 12.02
CA LEU A 154 -4.71 -2.43 11.29
C LEU A 154 -4.48 -1.34 12.35
N ALA A 155 -3.21 -1.03 12.55
CA ALA A 155 -2.75 -0.07 13.54
C ALA A 155 -2.09 1.11 12.85
N PHE A 156 -2.41 2.30 13.32
CA PHE A 156 -1.77 3.54 12.93
C PHE A 156 -0.96 4.07 14.10
N GLU A 157 0.32 4.30 13.88
CA GLU A 157 1.25 4.86 14.86
C GLU A 157 1.66 6.26 14.40
N LEU A 158 1.47 7.25 15.27
CA LEU A 158 1.92 8.60 14.97
C LEU A 158 3.45 8.66 15.10
N ARG A 159 4.11 9.22 14.09
CA ARG A 159 5.50 9.63 14.27
C ARG A 159 5.49 11.05 14.84
N ASN A 160 5.78 11.17 16.13
CA ASN A 160 5.98 12.43 16.81
C ASN A 160 7.35 13.00 16.43
N ASN A 161 7.43 13.60 15.24
CA ASN A 161 8.65 14.19 14.69
C ASN A 161 9.02 15.51 15.38
N HIS A 162 8.13 16.04 16.23
CA HIS A 162 8.43 17.17 17.09
C HIS A 162 8.71 16.66 18.50
N GLN A 163 9.94 16.87 18.96
CA GLN A 163 10.19 17.22 20.35
C GLN A 163 9.26 18.39 20.69
N SER A 164 8.04 18.11 21.13
CA SER A 164 7.21 19.13 21.76
C SER A 164 7.94 19.52 23.04
N LYS A 165 8.52 20.73 23.02
CA LYS A 165 8.87 21.55 24.18
C LYS A 165 7.61 21.87 25.00
N SER A 166 6.89 20.84 25.46
CA SER A 166 5.81 20.95 26.42
C SER A 166 6.13 19.96 27.52
N GLY A 167 6.57 20.49 28.65
CA GLY A 167 7.17 19.77 29.77
C GLY A 167 6.18 18.91 30.56
N SER A 168 5.59 17.89 29.93
CA SER A 168 5.04 16.74 30.65
C SER A 168 5.84 15.50 30.26
N SER A 169 6.84 15.21 31.10
CA SER A 169 7.66 14.02 31.06
C SER A 169 6.78 12.77 31.19
N MET A 170 6.40 12.19 30.05
CA MET A 170 6.20 10.75 29.90
C MET A 170 6.93 10.32 28.64
N VAL A 171 8.11 9.73 28.86
CA VAL A 171 8.89 8.89 27.95
C VAL A 171 8.10 8.41 26.73
N GLY A 172 8.38 8.97 25.55
CA GLY A 172 8.24 8.32 24.24
C GLY A 172 6.99 7.48 23.98
N ALA A 173 5.82 7.88 24.47
CA ALA A 173 4.59 7.16 24.16
C ALA A 173 4.19 7.47 22.71
N VAL A 174 4.55 6.57 21.80
CA VAL A 174 4.03 6.57 20.43
C VAL A 174 2.51 6.46 20.54
N ALA A 175 1.79 7.52 20.18
CA ALA A 175 0.33 7.47 20.15
C ALA A 175 -0.09 6.47 19.06
N ARG A 176 -0.88 5.47 19.43
CA ARG A 176 -1.33 4.39 18.53
C ARG A 176 -2.84 4.36 18.47
N VAL A 177 -3.39 4.24 17.26
CA VAL A 177 -4.81 4.08 17.00
C VAL A 177 -5.02 2.73 16.33
N PHE A 178 -5.81 1.85 16.95
CA PHE A 178 -6.15 0.54 16.41
C PHE A 178 -7.53 0.61 15.74
N LEU A 179 -7.57 0.37 14.43
CA LEU A 179 -8.82 0.26 13.67
C LEU A 179 -9.37 -1.17 13.72
N HIS A 180 -8.46 -2.14 13.60
CA HIS A 180 -8.76 -3.56 13.70
C HIS A 180 -7.68 -4.26 14.53
N GLY A 181 -8.08 -5.23 15.34
CA GLY A 181 -7.20 -5.93 16.28
C GLY A 181 -7.10 -5.24 17.64
N SER A 182 -6.40 -5.88 18.57
CA SER A 182 -6.13 -5.34 19.91
C SER A 182 -4.63 -5.16 20.12
N GLU A 183 -4.26 -4.38 21.12
CA GLU A 183 -2.86 -4.16 21.52
C GLU A 183 -2.12 -5.47 21.77
N SER A 184 -2.79 -6.48 22.33
CA SER A 184 -2.20 -7.81 22.54
C SER A 184 -1.72 -8.50 21.25
N VAL A 185 -2.43 -8.29 20.13
CA VAL A 185 -2.07 -8.85 18.81
C VAL A 185 -0.87 -8.09 18.22
N HIS A 186 -0.78 -6.81 18.53
CA HIS A 186 0.35 -5.98 18.16
C HIS A 186 1.62 -6.41 18.93
N ASP A 187 1.56 -6.57 20.24
CA ASP A 187 2.78 -6.77 21.03
C ASP A 187 3.30 -8.21 21.02
N LYS A 188 2.40 -9.20 21.08
CA LYS A 188 2.77 -10.63 21.18
C LYS A 188 2.58 -11.41 19.89
N GLY A 189 1.85 -10.83 18.94
CA GLY A 189 1.43 -11.50 17.72
C GLY A 189 2.22 -11.08 16.49
N SER A 190 1.50 -10.84 15.40
CA SER A 190 2.06 -10.36 14.13
C SER A 190 2.67 -8.98 14.23
N GLY A 191 2.25 -8.16 15.20
CA GLY A 191 2.85 -6.84 15.39
C GLY A 191 4.30 -6.90 15.88
N SER A 192 4.74 -7.96 16.57
CA SER A 192 6.16 -8.14 16.93
C SER A 192 7.03 -8.34 15.68
N VAL A 193 6.55 -9.17 14.75
CA VAL A 193 7.21 -9.36 13.44
C VAL A 193 7.19 -8.07 12.63
N LEU A 194 6.05 -7.36 12.60
CA LEU A 194 5.94 -6.07 11.93
C LEU A 194 6.87 -5.03 12.56
N ASN A 195 7.04 -5.03 13.88
CA ASN A 195 7.90 -4.08 14.57
C ASN A 195 9.36 -4.32 14.17
N SER A 196 9.82 -5.57 14.26
CA SER A 196 11.17 -5.97 13.83
C SER A 196 11.42 -5.63 12.35
N MET A 197 10.45 -5.92 11.48
CA MET A 197 10.52 -5.63 10.05
C MET A 197 10.49 -4.12 9.76
N SER A 198 9.74 -3.34 10.54
CA SER A 198 9.58 -1.90 10.31
C SER A 198 10.79 -1.06 10.69
N GLN A 199 11.63 -1.52 11.62
CA GLN A 199 12.83 -0.78 12.06
C GLN A 199 13.79 -0.45 10.90
N PRO A 200 14.29 -1.43 10.12
CA PRO A 200 15.20 -1.13 9.01
C PRO A 200 14.53 -0.25 7.94
N TYR A 201 13.22 -0.38 7.74
CA TYR A 201 12.48 0.47 6.82
C TYR A 201 12.42 1.93 7.29
N LEU A 202 12.19 2.17 8.58
CA LEU A 202 12.22 3.52 9.15
C LEU A 202 13.60 4.16 9.03
N GLU A 203 14.66 3.38 9.26
CA GLU A 203 16.04 3.83 9.09
C GLU A 203 16.34 4.24 7.64
N THR A 204 15.93 3.41 6.66
CA THR A 204 16.11 3.75 5.24
C THR A 204 15.37 5.03 4.86
N LEU A 205 14.15 5.23 5.38
CA LEU A 205 13.39 6.45 5.11
C LEU A 205 13.99 7.70 5.76
N GLU A 206 14.61 7.54 6.93
CA GLU A 206 15.32 8.65 7.58
C GLU A 206 16.60 9.02 6.83
N LEU A 207 17.30 8.04 6.27
CA LEU A 207 18.46 8.28 5.40
C LEU A 207 18.04 8.96 4.10
N ASP A 208 16.98 8.50 3.44
CA ASP A 208 16.46 9.13 2.21
C ASP A 208 16.11 10.61 2.43
N ARG A 209 15.46 10.93 3.56
CA ARG A 209 15.16 12.33 3.92
C ARG A 209 16.41 13.17 4.19
N LYS A 210 17.47 12.58 4.74
CA LYS A 210 18.74 13.30 4.95
C LYS A 210 19.41 13.60 3.62
N PHE A 211 19.43 12.64 2.68
CA PHE A 211 19.98 12.87 1.34
C PHE A 211 19.21 13.96 0.59
N GLU A 212 17.87 13.98 0.67
CA GLU A 212 17.07 15.03 0.04
C GLU A 212 17.36 16.42 0.63
N ALA A 213 17.54 16.52 1.96
CA ALA A 213 17.91 17.77 2.61
C ALA A 213 19.33 18.25 2.23
N ASP A 214 20.31 17.34 2.16
CA ASP A 214 21.68 17.66 1.76
C ASP A 214 21.72 18.16 0.30
N ASP A 215 20.95 17.53 -0.60
CA ASP A 215 20.82 17.94 -2.01
C ASP A 215 20.20 19.35 -2.15
N ASP A 216 19.23 19.69 -1.31
CA ASP A 216 18.60 21.02 -1.32
C ASP A 216 19.55 22.11 -0.79
N ASP A 217 20.30 21.81 0.26
CA ASP A 217 21.34 22.71 0.78
C ASP A 217 22.43 22.98 -0.26
N ASP A 218 22.83 21.96 -1.02
CA ASP A 218 23.83 22.11 -2.08
C ASP A 218 23.31 22.94 -3.26
N LYS A 219 22.02 22.79 -3.65
CA LYS A 219 21.38 23.68 -4.63
C LYS A 219 21.34 25.13 -4.14
N VAL A 220 21.09 25.36 -2.86
CA VAL A 220 21.10 26.72 -2.28
C VAL A 220 22.52 27.29 -2.31
N LYS A 221 23.52 26.52 -1.89
CA LYS A 221 24.94 26.95 -1.95
C LYS A 221 25.39 27.23 -3.38
N GLU A 222 24.98 26.41 -4.36
CA GLU A 222 25.27 26.64 -5.77
C GLU A 222 24.63 27.94 -6.27
N LYS A 223 23.34 28.17 -5.97
CA LYS A 223 22.69 29.44 -6.30
C LYS A 223 23.39 30.64 -5.67
N LEU A 224 23.80 30.53 -4.40
CA LEU A 224 24.53 31.57 -3.69
C LEU A 224 25.93 31.80 -4.27
N SER A 225 26.62 30.76 -4.73
CA SER A 225 27.94 30.88 -5.36
C SER A 225 27.85 31.53 -6.75
N ILE A 226 26.80 31.22 -7.53
CA ILE A 226 26.50 31.89 -8.80
C ILE A 226 26.22 33.38 -8.56
N ILE A 227 25.37 33.72 -7.58
CA ILE A 227 25.11 35.12 -7.21
C ILE A 227 26.39 35.81 -6.76
N ARG A 228 27.20 35.17 -5.90
CA ARG A 228 28.47 35.73 -5.43
C ARG A 228 29.45 35.95 -6.58
N THR A 229 29.50 35.05 -7.55
CA THR A 229 30.37 35.17 -8.73
C THR A 229 29.87 36.26 -9.68
N ALA A 230 28.55 36.41 -9.85
CA ALA A 230 27.97 37.52 -10.62
C ALA A 230 28.22 38.89 -9.97
N VAL A 231 28.19 38.97 -8.64
CA VAL A 231 28.48 40.19 -7.87
C VAL A 231 29.98 40.53 -7.86
N VAL A 232 30.86 39.53 -7.71
CA VAL A 232 32.33 39.74 -7.68
C VAL A 232 32.93 39.91 -9.08
N GLY A 233 32.31 39.31 -10.11
CA GLY A 233 32.76 39.35 -11.50
C GLY A 233 32.37 40.62 -12.28
N GLY A 234 31.62 41.55 -11.68
CA GLY A 234 31.37 42.86 -12.29
C GLY A 234 30.61 42.80 -13.62
N VAL A 235 29.40 42.26 -13.63
CA VAL A 235 28.43 42.56 -14.69
C VAL A 235 27.27 43.34 -14.09
N ILE A 236 27.53 44.60 -13.77
CA ILE A 236 26.49 45.64 -13.79
C ILE A 236 26.38 46.03 -15.27
N GLN A 237 25.67 45.22 -16.07
CA GLN A 237 25.15 45.73 -17.32
C GLN A 237 24.00 46.67 -16.97
N SER A 238 24.28 47.95 -17.19
CA SER A 238 23.36 49.09 -17.18
C SER A 238 21.93 48.72 -17.60
N ALA A 239 21.02 48.66 -16.63
CA ALA A 239 19.58 48.72 -16.86
C ALA A 239 19.04 49.98 -16.17
N PRO A 240 18.09 50.70 -16.80
CA PRO A 240 17.75 52.08 -16.48
C PRO A 240 17.19 52.26 -15.06
N SER A 241 17.55 53.39 -14.46
CA SER A 241 17.49 53.75 -13.04
C SER A 241 16.10 53.85 -12.39
N SER A 242 15.02 53.48 -13.08
CA SER A 242 13.65 53.54 -12.54
C SER A 242 13.11 52.21 -12.01
N ALA A 243 13.66 51.06 -12.43
CA ALA A 243 13.19 49.75 -11.99
C ALA A 243 13.80 49.27 -10.65
N VAL A 244 14.98 49.81 -10.29
CA VAL A 244 15.73 49.41 -9.08
C VAL A 244 15.08 49.98 -7.80
N GLN A 245 14.39 51.12 -7.87
CA GLN A 245 13.71 51.70 -6.71
C GLN A 245 12.38 51.02 -6.38
N GLN A 246 11.70 50.41 -7.36
CA GLN A 246 10.47 49.64 -7.11
C GLN A 246 10.75 48.20 -6.63
N ALA A 247 11.87 47.59 -7.03
CA ALA A 247 12.28 46.28 -6.53
C ALA A 247 12.84 46.34 -5.08
N ALA A 248 13.44 47.47 -4.68
CA ALA A 248 13.97 47.65 -3.32
C ALA A 248 12.86 47.87 -2.27
N SER A 249 11.72 48.47 -2.63
CA SER A 249 10.58 48.63 -1.71
C SER A 249 9.72 47.37 -1.58
N GLY A 250 9.63 46.54 -2.62
CA GLY A 250 8.90 45.27 -2.59
C GLY A 250 9.61 44.14 -1.82
N CYS A 251 10.93 44.19 -1.69
CA CYS A 251 11.72 43.15 -1.00
C CYS A 251 11.88 43.37 0.51
N ALA A 252 11.52 44.55 1.05
CA ALA A 252 11.63 44.82 2.48
C ALA A 252 10.52 44.17 3.33
N GLU A 253 9.42 43.72 2.71
CA GLU A 253 8.25 43.18 3.42
C GLU A 253 8.30 41.64 3.61
N LEU A 254 9.20 40.92 2.93
CA LEU A 254 9.32 39.46 3.00
C LEU A 254 10.45 38.93 3.90
N LEU A 255 11.16 39.80 4.62
CA LEU A 255 12.18 39.42 5.59
C LEU A 255 11.74 39.74 7.03
N LYS A 256 10.68 39.07 7.50
CA LYS A 256 10.51 38.86 8.95
C LYS A 256 11.28 37.61 9.35
N PRO A 257 12.26 37.69 10.28
CA PRO A 257 13.02 36.53 10.70
C PRO A 257 12.17 35.62 11.58
N GLU A 258 11.86 34.41 11.11
CA GLU A 258 11.50 33.31 11.98
C GLU A 258 12.77 32.75 12.64
N LYS A 259 12.73 32.70 13.97
CA LYS A 259 13.86 32.54 14.86
C LYS A 259 14.34 31.08 14.88
N SER A 260 15.40 30.76 14.12
CA SER A 260 16.11 29.47 14.17
C SER A 260 17.37 29.56 15.07
N PRO A 261 17.73 28.50 15.84
CA PRO A 261 18.56 28.62 17.05
C PRO A 261 20.06 28.35 16.82
N SER A 262 20.65 28.85 15.73
CA SER A 262 22.11 28.79 15.55
C SER A 262 22.65 30.19 15.25
N GLY A 263 23.34 30.76 16.25
CA GLY A 263 23.81 32.14 16.28
C GLY A 263 24.92 32.46 15.27
N TYR A 264 24.56 32.69 14.02
CA TYR A 264 25.42 33.38 13.07
C TYR A 264 24.68 34.55 12.44
N THR A 265 24.97 35.75 12.95
CA THR A 265 24.57 37.02 12.34
C THR A 265 25.59 37.37 11.26
N VAL A 266 25.23 37.20 9.99
CA VAL A 266 26.04 37.70 8.87
C VAL A 266 25.63 39.15 8.60
N LEU A 267 26.45 40.10 9.06
CA LEU A 267 26.33 41.51 8.69
C LEU A 267 26.86 41.69 7.26
N VAL A 268 25.95 41.87 6.30
CA VAL A 268 26.29 42.30 4.94
C VAL A 268 26.33 43.82 4.91
N SER A 269 27.53 44.39 5.08
CA SER A 269 27.77 45.82 4.84
C SER A 269 27.82 46.08 3.34
N ILE A 270 26.80 46.74 2.82
CA ILE A 270 26.78 47.25 1.44
C ILE A 270 27.60 48.54 1.44
N LEU A 271 28.82 48.51 0.90
CA LEU A 271 29.58 49.73 0.61
C LEU A 271 28.92 50.44 -0.58
N THR A 272 28.31 51.59 -0.30
CA THR A 272 27.89 52.55 -1.33
C THR A 272 29.12 53.35 -1.78
N PRO A 273 29.45 53.42 -3.09
CA PRO A 273 30.49 54.31 -3.56
C PRO A 273 29.99 55.77 -3.54
N THR A 274 30.71 56.63 -2.83
CA THR A 274 30.54 58.09 -2.87
C THR A 274 31.16 58.66 -4.14
N SER A 275 30.31 59.35 -4.91
CA SER A 275 30.53 60.33 -6.01
C SER A 275 31.73 60.16 -6.93
#